data_AF-K0KQI5-F1
#
_entry.id   AF-K0KQI5-F1
#
_cell.length_a   1.000
_cell.length_b   1.000
_cell.length_c   1.000
_cell.angle_alpha   90.00
_cell.angle_beta   90.00
_cell.angle_gamma   90.00
#
_symmetry.space_group_name_H-M   'P 1'
#
loop_
_entity.id
_entity.type
_entity.pdbx_description
1 polymer ?
#
loop_
_entity_poly.entity_id
_entity_poly.type
_entity_poly.pdbx_seq_one_letter_code
_entity_poly.pdbx_strand_id
1 'polypeptide(L)'
;MLYNCDFPQLKNLHIAFKEDPKDRLHEPASECMLRGITAPNLKRFIFSSIDTDLVMTSIDAPSLQYFQVLANSLLIRDFFYIPVLEEFDFDIQEYFYYEIIDDVYDDGSPVLHFLQNTKVGTIKSPNFNILDGLTEMGNLEKLTLVHFPGGDAFKDIKFPNLKTLELQLSLKVSKDLPSFDAPLLESMELLLPVNTPKNIDQVVNKFHPKLRKLKLDYSRCDKDPVILNNLQLPNLIELEINGVNNTIQLKRCEFQSLKKLLINRITALGYIPKIRNTISSHFSSIERVHFGRVSRIEFKKCKFPNLEALTITNFDIISTPLTKELFPSLKEILILDGVNQTDLDFCEEFYGIIKDETYDTRKDRFEILKLSDPYLTKFA
;
A
#
# COMPACT_ATOMS: atom_id res chain seq x y z
N MET A 1 34.04 -11.98 6.98
CA MET A 1 34.48 -10.73 7.64
C MET A 1 35.36 -9.93 6.67
N LEU A 2 35.19 -8.61 6.61
CA LEU A 2 36.06 -7.69 5.86
C LEU A 2 36.61 -6.65 6.84
N TYR A 3 37.94 -6.48 6.89
CA TYR A 3 38.62 -5.57 7.80
C TYR A 3 39.62 -4.69 7.05
N ASN A 4 39.58 -3.38 7.28
CA ASN A 4 40.55 -2.39 6.81
C ASN A 4 40.83 -2.51 5.30
N CYS A 5 39.76 -2.64 4.51
CA CYS A 5 39.85 -2.82 3.07
C CYS A 5 39.67 -1.47 2.36
N ASP A 6 40.57 -1.15 1.44
CA ASP A 6 40.45 0.00 0.53
C ASP A 6 40.04 -0.49 -0.86
N PHE A 7 38.93 0.04 -1.35
CA PHE A 7 38.31 -0.35 -2.61
C PHE A 7 38.06 0.88 -3.50
N PRO A 8 39.12 1.54 -4.00
CA PRO A 8 38.99 2.83 -4.67
C PRO A 8 38.22 2.76 -5.99
N GLN A 9 38.12 1.59 -6.61
CA GLN A 9 37.43 1.40 -7.89
C GLN A 9 36.12 0.61 -7.78
N LEU A 10 35.76 0.14 -6.57
CA LEU A 10 34.59 -0.69 -6.38
C LEU A 10 33.32 0.16 -6.50
N LYS A 11 32.45 -0.22 -7.44
CA LYS A 11 31.17 0.47 -7.68
C LYS A 11 29.99 -0.22 -7.01
N ASN A 12 30.07 -1.54 -6.83
CA ASN A 12 29.01 -2.36 -6.27
C ASN A 12 29.61 -3.37 -5.30
N LEU A 13 29.06 -3.47 -4.09
CA LEU A 13 29.39 -4.49 -3.12
C LEU A 13 28.14 -5.30 -2.82
N HIS A 14 28.16 -6.58 -3.15
CA HIS A 14 27.10 -7.52 -2.81
C HIS A 14 27.68 -8.65 -1.98
N ILE A 15 27.24 -8.77 -0.73
CA ILE A 15 27.60 -9.84 0.19
C ILE A 15 26.36 -10.68 0.43
N ALA A 16 26.43 -11.95 0.02
CA ALA A 16 25.35 -12.90 0.22
C ALA A 16 25.93 -14.20 0.79
N PHE A 17 25.28 -14.74 1.80
CA PHE A 17 25.61 -16.06 2.34
C PHE A 17 24.60 -17.07 1.78
N LYS A 18 25.12 -18.19 1.27
CA LYS A 18 24.24 -19.30 0.86
C LYS A 18 23.77 -20.03 2.10
N GLU A 19 22.47 -20.04 2.33
CA GLU A 19 21.86 -20.93 3.31
C GLU A 19 21.84 -22.36 2.75
N ASP A 20 22.30 -23.32 3.55
CA ASP A 20 21.91 -24.72 3.37
C ASP A 20 20.70 -24.98 4.30
N PRO A 21 19.48 -25.11 3.76
CA PRO A 21 18.24 -25.14 4.54
C PRO A 21 18.08 -26.37 5.46
N LYS A 22 19.07 -27.28 5.52
CA LYS A 22 18.96 -28.56 6.22
C LYS A 22 19.61 -28.62 7.61
N ASP A 23 20.44 -27.65 8.00
CA ASP A 23 21.36 -27.86 9.13
C ASP A 23 21.13 -26.99 10.38
N ARG A 24 20.05 -26.18 10.47
CA ARG A 24 19.94 -25.21 11.57
C ARG A 24 18.60 -25.23 12.30
N LEU A 25 18.49 -26.11 13.28
CA LEU A 25 17.50 -25.96 14.35
C LEU A 25 18.09 -25.37 15.65
N HIS A 26 19.43 -25.26 15.79
CA HIS A 26 20.05 -24.89 17.07
C HIS A 26 21.38 -24.11 17.00
N GLU A 27 21.83 -23.61 15.84
CA GLU A 27 23.04 -22.79 15.80
C GLU A 27 22.71 -21.31 16.07
N PRO A 28 23.52 -20.61 16.89
CA PRO A 28 23.37 -19.16 17.08
C PRO A 28 23.55 -18.43 15.75
N ALA A 29 22.89 -17.26 15.61
CA ALA A 29 23.02 -16.41 14.44
C ALA A 29 24.51 -16.16 14.14
N SER A 30 24.86 -16.30 12.87
CA SER A 30 26.24 -16.05 12.41
C SER A 30 26.50 -14.54 12.43
N GLU A 31 27.71 -14.11 12.78
CA GLU A 31 28.04 -12.68 12.75
C GLU A 31 28.91 -12.34 11.54
N CYS A 32 28.54 -11.29 10.80
CA CYS A 32 29.34 -10.71 9.73
C CYS A 32 29.79 -9.31 10.11
N MET A 33 31.08 -9.18 10.40
CA MET A 33 31.71 -7.87 10.64
C MET A 33 32.30 -7.26 9.36
N LEU A 34 31.93 -6.00 9.11
CA LEU A 34 32.50 -5.09 8.13
C LEU A 34 33.10 -3.89 8.86
N ARG A 35 34.42 -3.74 8.84
CA ARG A 35 35.09 -2.67 9.60
C ARG A 35 36.18 -1.98 8.80
N GLY A 36 36.21 -0.65 8.86
CA GLY A 36 37.27 0.15 8.24
C GLY A 36 37.27 0.03 6.72
N ILE A 37 36.11 0.07 6.09
CA ILE A 37 36.00 -0.02 4.63
C ILE A 37 36.03 1.38 4.05
N THR A 38 36.98 1.65 3.15
CA THR A 38 37.03 2.87 2.35
C THR A 38 36.67 2.53 0.91
N ALA A 39 35.56 3.05 0.41
CA ALA A 39 35.05 2.74 -0.92
C ALA A 39 34.45 4.01 -1.57
N PRO A 40 35.28 5.00 -1.95
CA PRO A 40 34.83 6.33 -2.37
C PRO A 40 33.94 6.34 -3.62
N ASN A 41 34.04 5.30 -4.45
CA ASN A 41 33.27 5.14 -5.68
C ASN A 41 32.11 4.13 -5.57
N LEU A 42 31.86 3.60 -4.37
CA LEU A 42 30.79 2.64 -4.13
C LEU A 42 29.44 3.33 -4.32
N LYS A 43 28.62 2.83 -5.24
CA LYS A 43 27.28 3.36 -5.54
C LYS A 43 26.17 2.49 -4.96
N ARG A 44 26.40 1.17 -4.88
CA ARG A 44 25.39 0.21 -4.41
C ARG A 44 26.00 -0.74 -3.39
N PHE A 45 25.36 -0.84 -2.24
CA PHE A 45 25.67 -1.81 -1.21
C PHE A 45 24.46 -2.71 -0.98
N ILE A 46 24.68 -4.03 -1.06
CA ILE A 46 23.65 -5.04 -0.82
C ILE A 46 24.23 -6.08 0.14
N PHE A 47 23.55 -6.30 1.25
CA PHE A 47 23.79 -7.41 2.15
C PHE A 47 22.55 -8.30 2.20
N SER A 48 22.72 -9.62 2.07
CA SER A 48 21.61 -10.58 2.03
C SER A 48 21.93 -11.86 2.79
N SER A 49 21.44 -11.96 4.02
CA SER A 49 21.46 -13.17 4.85
C SER A 49 20.54 -13.01 6.07
N ILE A 50 19.40 -13.69 6.10
CA ILE A 50 18.41 -13.55 7.19
C ILE A 50 18.88 -14.11 8.53
N ASP A 51 19.86 -15.01 8.52
CA ASP A 51 20.42 -15.67 9.71
C ASP A 51 21.76 -15.06 10.17
N THR A 52 22.10 -13.87 9.66
CA THR A 52 23.37 -13.21 9.97
C THR A 52 23.15 -11.85 10.59
N ASP A 53 23.81 -11.61 11.73
CA ASP A 53 23.95 -10.30 12.32
C ASP A 53 25.00 -9.51 11.54
N LEU A 54 24.62 -8.35 11.01
CA LEU A 54 25.52 -7.46 10.28
C LEU A 54 26.02 -6.36 11.22
N VAL A 55 27.34 -6.33 11.44
CA VAL A 55 28.02 -5.27 12.18
C VAL A 55 28.85 -4.43 11.21
N MET A 56 28.50 -3.16 11.07
CA MET A 56 29.21 -2.20 10.22
C MET A 56 29.87 -1.14 11.10
N THR A 57 31.17 -0.91 10.92
CA THR A 57 31.92 0.08 11.70
C THR A 57 32.90 0.85 10.84
N SER A 58 32.89 2.18 10.90
CA SER A 58 33.84 3.04 10.17
C SER A 58 33.83 2.77 8.66
N ILE A 59 32.68 2.94 8.03
CA ILE A 59 32.50 2.72 6.58
C ILE A 59 32.43 4.08 5.90
N ASP A 60 33.38 4.33 5.00
CA ASP A 60 33.47 5.56 4.19
C ASP A 60 33.07 5.27 2.74
N ALA A 61 31.84 5.66 2.38
CA ALA A 61 31.24 5.43 1.07
C ALA A 61 30.44 6.66 0.60
N PRO A 62 31.09 7.82 0.36
CA PRO A 62 30.42 9.10 0.09
C PRO A 62 29.61 9.12 -1.21
N SER A 63 29.89 8.21 -2.14
CA SER A 63 29.17 8.07 -3.41
C SER A 63 28.01 7.08 -3.37
N LEU A 64 27.68 6.52 -2.20
CA LEU A 64 26.66 5.49 -2.08
C LEU A 64 25.27 6.07 -2.36
N GLN A 65 24.57 5.47 -3.33
CA GLN A 65 23.25 5.89 -3.80
C GLN A 65 22.13 4.93 -3.35
N TYR A 66 22.46 3.64 -3.21
CA TYR A 66 21.51 2.58 -2.86
C TYR A 66 22.08 1.70 -1.74
N PHE A 67 21.32 1.56 -0.66
CA PHE A 67 21.73 0.77 0.51
C PHE A 67 20.66 -0.23 0.91
N GLN A 68 20.92 -1.52 0.67
CA GLN A 68 20.02 -2.61 1.01
C GLN A 68 20.65 -3.56 2.03
N VAL A 69 19.88 -3.91 3.06
CA VAL A 69 20.27 -4.89 4.08
C VAL A 69 19.10 -5.82 4.37
N LEU A 70 19.31 -7.11 4.13
CA LEU A 70 18.50 -8.21 4.65
C LEU A 70 19.35 -8.98 5.66
N ALA A 71 19.03 -8.87 6.95
CA ALA A 71 19.85 -9.38 8.07
C ALA A 71 18.99 -9.91 9.22
N ASN A 72 19.56 -10.75 10.09
CA ASN A 72 18.94 -11.07 11.39
C ASN A 72 18.88 -9.80 12.24
N SER A 73 20.03 -9.15 12.40
CA SER A 73 20.19 -7.86 13.11
C SER A 73 21.12 -6.93 12.36
N LEU A 74 20.97 -5.62 12.57
CA LEU A 74 21.84 -4.60 11.98
C LEU A 74 22.37 -3.67 13.07
N LEU A 75 23.69 -3.68 13.23
CA LEU A 75 24.45 -2.79 14.10
C LEU A 75 25.34 -1.88 13.25
N ILE A 76 25.08 -0.58 13.28
CA ILE A 76 25.87 0.42 12.56
C ILE A 76 26.58 1.32 13.57
N ARG A 77 27.91 1.45 13.43
CA ARG A 77 28.77 2.31 14.24
C ARG A 77 29.63 3.21 13.36
N ASP A 78 29.80 4.48 13.74
CA ASP A 78 30.69 5.43 13.07
C ASP A 78 30.53 5.43 11.55
N PHE A 79 29.28 5.48 11.10
CA PHE A 79 28.96 5.43 9.68
C PHE A 79 28.96 6.85 9.15
N PHE A 80 29.92 7.17 8.27
CA PHE A 80 30.12 8.54 7.80
C PHE A 80 28.93 9.03 6.97
N TYR A 81 28.74 10.35 6.96
CA TYR A 81 27.71 11.04 6.19
C TYR A 81 27.76 10.65 4.70
N ILE A 82 26.60 10.26 4.14
CA ILE A 82 26.45 9.87 2.74
C ILE A 82 25.59 10.91 2.01
N PRO A 83 26.20 11.91 1.35
CA PRO A 83 25.46 13.03 0.78
C PRO A 83 24.51 12.65 -0.36
N VAL A 84 24.80 11.56 -1.06
CA VAL A 84 24.09 11.19 -2.31
C VAL A 84 23.20 9.95 -2.16
N LEU A 85 22.92 9.50 -0.94
CA LEU A 85 22.07 8.34 -0.72
C LEU A 85 20.63 8.66 -1.14
N GLU A 86 20.13 7.97 -2.17
CA GLU A 86 18.80 8.21 -2.74
C GLU A 86 17.76 7.24 -2.16
N GLU A 87 18.16 5.99 -1.93
CA GLU A 87 17.25 4.91 -1.55
C GLU A 87 17.88 3.95 -0.51
N PHE A 88 17.05 3.53 0.45
CA PHE A 88 17.39 2.46 1.39
C PHE A 88 16.27 1.40 1.49
N ASP A 89 16.66 0.15 1.73
CA ASP A 89 15.76 -0.98 1.98
C ASP A 89 16.34 -1.87 3.08
N PHE A 90 15.71 -1.81 4.26
CA PHE A 90 16.13 -2.58 5.43
C PHE A 90 15.07 -3.63 5.78
N ASP A 91 15.48 -4.89 5.78
CA ASP A 91 14.69 -6.05 6.17
C ASP A 91 15.41 -6.78 7.31
N ILE A 92 15.03 -6.43 8.54
CA ILE A 92 15.74 -6.78 9.78
C ILE A 92 14.80 -7.60 10.67
N GLN A 93 15.21 -8.80 11.07
CA GLN A 93 14.34 -9.73 11.80
C GLN A 93 14.25 -9.45 13.31
N GLU A 94 15.32 -9.03 13.96
CA GLU A 94 15.36 -8.91 15.44
C GLU A 94 15.57 -7.48 15.94
N TYR A 95 16.73 -6.88 15.69
CA TYR A 95 17.02 -5.53 16.19
C TYR A 95 17.85 -4.70 15.21
N PHE A 96 17.56 -3.41 15.23
CA PHE A 96 18.33 -2.37 14.58
C PHE A 96 18.94 -1.48 15.67
N TYR A 97 20.26 -1.31 15.65
CA TYR A 97 20.97 -0.42 16.56
C TYR A 97 21.95 0.46 15.80
N TYR A 98 21.96 1.73 16.16
CA TYR A 98 22.84 2.73 15.56
C TYR A 98 23.51 3.52 16.69
N GLU A 99 24.83 3.59 16.65
CA GLU A 99 25.67 4.21 17.67
C GLU A 99 26.70 5.12 17.00
N ILE A 100 26.80 6.36 17.48
CA ILE A 100 27.91 7.26 17.12
C ILE A 100 28.88 7.19 18.29
N ILE A 101 30.12 6.73 18.06
CA ILE A 101 31.17 6.72 19.06
C ILE A 101 31.83 8.12 19.08
N ASP A 102 31.05 9.15 19.37
CA ASP A 102 31.55 10.48 19.71
C ASP A 102 30.95 10.90 21.05
N ASP A 103 31.81 11.21 22.02
CA ASP A 103 31.51 11.57 23.43
C ASP A 103 30.66 12.87 23.59
N VAL A 104 30.05 13.40 22.54
CA VAL A 104 29.45 14.75 22.48
C VAL A 104 27.92 14.75 22.50
N TYR A 105 27.25 13.61 22.25
CA TYR A 105 25.79 13.52 22.24
C TYR A 105 25.27 12.68 23.42
N ASP A 106 24.98 13.35 24.52
CA ASP A 106 24.60 12.79 25.83
C ASP A 106 23.11 12.35 25.93
N ASP A 107 22.36 12.27 24.82
CA ASP A 107 20.92 11.95 24.84
C ASP A 107 20.52 10.56 24.33
N GLY A 108 21.46 9.77 23.82
CA GLY A 108 21.23 8.36 23.48
C GLY A 108 20.28 8.09 22.31
N SER A 109 19.87 9.11 21.55
CA SER A 109 18.99 8.93 20.40
C SER A 109 19.79 8.54 19.15
N PRO A 110 19.45 7.46 18.43
CA PRO A 110 20.16 7.07 17.22
C PRO A 110 19.91 8.07 16.07
N VAL A 111 20.86 8.98 15.85
CA VAL A 111 20.82 9.98 14.76
C VAL A 111 21.20 9.32 13.43
N LEU A 112 20.22 8.94 12.63
CA LEU A 112 20.41 8.34 11.28
C LEU A 112 20.81 9.38 10.23
N HIS A 113 21.82 10.21 10.53
CA HIS A 113 22.23 11.34 9.70
C HIS A 113 22.59 10.94 8.26
N PHE A 114 23.10 9.72 8.05
CA PHE A 114 23.43 9.20 6.71
C PHE A 114 22.20 8.97 5.81
N LEU A 115 20.99 8.94 6.39
CA LEU A 115 19.73 8.79 5.66
C LEU A 115 19.03 10.13 5.37
N GLN A 116 19.56 11.27 5.84
CA GLN A 116 18.90 12.59 5.75
C GLN A 116 18.56 13.03 4.31
N ASN A 117 19.34 12.59 3.32
CA ASN A 117 19.15 12.93 1.91
C ASN A 117 18.32 11.91 1.12
N THR A 118 17.90 10.82 1.76
CA THR A 118 17.13 9.77 1.09
C THR A 118 15.76 10.25 0.64
N LYS A 119 15.34 9.79 -0.53
CA LYS A 119 14.02 10.08 -1.12
C LYS A 119 13.08 8.89 -1.00
N VAL A 120 13.61 7.67 -0.99
CA VAL A 120 12.82 6.44 -0.93
C VAL A 120 13.36 5.56 0.20
N GLY A 121 12.47 5.10 1.07
CA GLY A 121 12.83 4.25 2.20
C GLY A 121 11.88 3.08 2.36
N THR A 122 12.43 1.89 2.58
CA THR A 122 11.67 0.71 3.00
C THR A 122 12.24 0.16 4.30
N ILE A 123 11.37 -0.12 5.27
CA ILE A 123 11.71 -0.76 6.54
C ILE A 123 10.75 -1.92 6.76
N LYS A 124 11.28 -3.12 6.81
CA LYS A 124 10.59 -4.35 7.21
C LYS A 124 11.28 -4.83 8.48
N SER A 125 10.62 -4.63 9.61
CA SER A 125 11.17 -5.08 10.89
C SER A 125 10.01 -5.31 11.84
N PRO A 126 10.05 -6.30 12.74
CA PRO A 126 9.11 -6.37 13.85
C PRO A 126 9.49 -5.41 14.99
N ASN A 127 10.74 -4.91 15.00
CA ASN A 127 11.31 -4.05 16.03
C ASN A 127 11.71 -2.68 15.48
N PHE A 128 11.13 -1.63 16.03
CA PHE A 128 11.07 -0.32 15.39
C PHE A 128 11.90 0.76 16.08
N ASN A 129 12.97 0.39 16.78
CA ASN A 129 13.94 1.38 17.31
C ASN A 129 14.54 2.29 16.21
N ILE A 130 14.45 1.88 14.94
CA ILE A 130 14.83 2.70 13.79
C ILE A 130 13.95 3.95 13.58
N LEU A 131 12.75 4.00 14.17
CA LEU A 131 11.79 5.09 13.97
C LEU A 131 12.23 6.40 14.57
N ASP A 132 12.92 6.36 15.71
CA ASP A 132 13.39 7.59 16.38
C ASP A 132 14.31 8.38 15.43
N GLY A 133 15.11 7.66 14.63
CA GLY A 133 15.96 8.22 13.59
C GLY A 133 15.24 8.63 12.29
N LEU A 134 13.95 8.31 12.09
CA LEU A 134 13.19 8.77 10.92
C LEU A 134 12.89 10.28 10.98
N THR A 135 12.90 10.88 12.17
CA THR A 135 12.61 12.31 12.39
C THR A 135 13.50 13.25 11.58
N GLU A 136 14.68 12.81 11.18
CA GLU A 136 15.65 13.60 10.43
C GLU A 136 15.58 13.41 8.91
N MET A 137 14.72 12.50 8.41
CA MET A 137 14.59 12.21 6.98
C MET A 137 13.73 13.25 6.27
N GLY A 138 14.16 14.51 6.32
CA GLY A 138 13.42 15.64 5.77
C GLY A 138 13.19 15.54 4.26
N ASN A 139 14.02 14.82 3.51
CA ASN A 139 13.92 14.71 2.05
C ASN A 139 13.10 13.51 1.57
N LEU A 140 12.57 12.70 2.48
CA LEU A 140 11.86 11.47 2.14
C LEU A 140 10.56 11.78 1.37
N GLU A 141 10.43 11.24 0.15
CA GLU A 141 9.26 11.39 -0.72
C GLU A 141 8.36 10.15 -0.70
N LYS A 142 8.95 8.95 -0.51
CA LYS A 142 8.24 7.67 -0.38
C LYS A 142 8.76 6.87 0.82
N LEU A 143 7.85 6.36 1.64
CA LEU A 143 8.16 5.49 2.76
C LEU A 143 7.24 4.25 2.76
N THR A 144 7.85 3.08 2.89
CA THR A 144 7.15 1.81 3.08
C THR A 144 7.57 1.19 4.42
N LEU A 145 6.61 0.96 5.31
CA LEU A 145 6.83 0.31 6.62
C LEU A 145 6.06 -1.00 6.70
N VAL A 146 6.74 -2.09 7.00
CA VAL A 146 6.18 -3.45 7.02
C VAL A 146 6.35 -4.08 8.39
N HIS A 147 5.32 -4.79 8.83
CA HIS A 147 5.20 -5.39 10.18
C HIS A 147 5.12 -4.36 11.32
N PHE A 148 4.51 -3.21 11.02
CA PHE A 148 4.44 -2.06 11.91
C PHE A 148 3.55 -2.27 13.17
N PRO A 149 4.07 -2.19 14.42
CA PRO A 149 3.34 -2.53 15.64
C PRO A 149 2.28 -1.51 16.07
N GLY A 150 2.13 -0.37 15.39
CA GLY A 150 1.20 0.69 15.82
C GLY A 150 1.68 1.45 17.06
N GLY A 151 0.88 2.42 17.53
CA GLY A 151 1.05 3.05 18.85
C GLY A 151 1.86 4.35 18.91
N ASP A 152 2.27 4.70 20.14
CA ASP A 152 2.90 5.98 20.49
C ASP A 152 4.31 6.18 19.90
N ALA A 153 4.91 5.14 19.29
CA ALA A 153 6.26 5.17 18.70
C ALA A 153 6.43 6.16 17.54
N PHE A 154 5.34 6.78 17.06
CA PHE A 154 5.36 7.77 15.97
C PHE A 154 5.00 9.19 16.42
N LYS A 155 4.79 9.40 17.71
CA LYS A 155 4.39 10.71 18.19
C LYS A 155 5.49 11.72 17.85
N ASP A 156 5.10 12.82 17.21
CA ASP A 156 5.96 13.95 16.85
C ASP A 156 6.93 13.73 15.66
N ILE A 157 6.84 12.62 14.92
CA ILE A 157 7.59 12.44 13.68
C ILE A 157 7.02 13.32 12.55
N LYS A 158 7.89 14.04 11.85
CA LYS A 158 7.53 14.94 10.75
C LYS A 158 8.21 14.50 9.45
N PHE A 159 7.41 14.37 8.40
CA PHE A 159 7.85 14.09 7.05
C PHE A 159 7.44 15.25 6.11
N PRO A 160 8.21 16.34 6.07
CA PRO A 160 7.80 17.55 5.36
C PRO A 160 7.65 17.36 3.85
N ASN A 161 8.37 16.39 3.26
CA ASN A 161 8.38 16.13 1.82
C ASN A 161 7.67 14.84 1.38
N LEU A 162 7.09 14.07 2.32
CA LEU A 162 6.53 12.75 2.02
C LEU A 162 5.25 12.85 1.20
N LYS A 163 5.27 12.21 0.03
CA LYS A 163 4.16 12.16 -0.93
C LYS A 163 3.44 10.82 -0.92
N THR A 164 4.17 9.73 -0.67
CA THR A 164 3.63 8.37 -0.68
C THR A 164 3.99 7.63 0.60
N LEU A 165 2.98 7.04 1.24
CA LEU A 165 3.16 6.20 2.42
C LEU A 165 2.45 4.86 2.26
N GLU A 166 3.18 3.78 2.51
CA GLU A 166 2.66 2.42 2.56
C GLU A 166 2.89 1.85 3.97
N LEU A 167 1.84 1.47 4.68
CA LEU A 167 1.89 0.90 6.02
C LEU A 167 1.28 -0.50 6.03
N GLN A 168 2.10 -1.52 6.28
CA GLN A 168 1.63 -2.86 6.65
C GLN A 168 1.77 -3.05 8.14
N LEU A 169 0.65 -3.06 8.84
CA LEU A 169 0.62 -3.19 10.30
C LEU A 169 0.84 -4.65 10.74
N SER A 170 1.41 -4.83 11.93
CA SER A 170 1.67 -6.13 12.55
C SER A 170 0.38 -6.74 13.12
N LEU A 171 0.42 -8.02 13.52
CA LEU A 171 -0.74 -8.67 14.16
C LEU A 171 -0.95 -8.21 15.61
N LYS A 172 0.09 -7.70 16.26
CA LYS A 172 0.10 -7.30 17.67
C LYS A 172 -0.22 -5.80 17.85
N VAL A 173 -0.92 -5.21 16.89
CA VAL A 173 -1.09 -3.76 16.82
C VAL A 173 -1.84 -3.22 18.04
N SER A 174 -1.27 -2.15 18.61
CA SER A 174 -1.92 -1.33 19.61
C SER A 174 -3.23 -0.76 19.06
N LYS A 175 -4.13 -0.26 19.92
CA LYS A 175 -5.48 0.14 19.51
C LYS A 175 -5.52 1.30 18.49
N ASP A 176 -4.41 2.00 18.29
CA ASP A 176 -4.32 3.24 17.53
C ASP A 176 -3.22 3.19 16.46
N LEU A 177 -3.54 3.79 15.30
CA LEU A 177 -2.57 4.02 14.23
C LEU A 177 -1.55 5.09 14.64
N PRO A 178 -0.34 5.07 14.06
CA PRO A 178 0.70 6.05 14.36
C PRO A 178 0.25 7.47 14.00
N SER A 179 0.67 8.46 14.80
CA SER A 179 0.36 9.87 14.58
C SER A 179 1.61 10.63 14.15
N PHE A 180 1.80 10.81 12.85
CA PHE A 180 2.88 11.62 12.25
C PHE A 180 2.31 12.80 11.47
N ASP A 181 3.16 13.78 11.16
CA ASP A 181 2.84 14.94 10.33
C ASP A 181 3.46 14.76 8.94
N ALA A 182 2.64 14.76 7.88
CA ALA A 182 3.07 14.63 6.50
C ALA A 182 2.23 15.56 5.60
N PRO A 183 2.53 16.87 5.57
CA PRO A 183 1.65 17.88 4.96
C PRO A 183 1.57 17.79 3.42
N LEU A 184 2.47 17.05 2.79
CA LEU A 184 2.52 16.83 1.34
C LEU A 184 1.99 15.45 0.90
N LEU A 185 1.41 14.66 1.82
CA LEU A 185 0.99 13.30 1.51
C LEU A 185 -0.14 13.27 0.47
N GLU A 186 0.11 12.64 -0.67
CA GLU A 186 -0.82 12.51 -1.80
C GLU A 186 -1.39 11.09 -1.93
N SER A 187 -0.63 10.08 -1.49
CA SER A 187 -1.00 8.66 -1.61
C SER A 187 -0.73 7.90 -0.32
N MET A 188 -1.74 7.16 0.15
CA MET A 188 -1.65 6.31 1.34
C MET A 188 -2.17 4.90 1.05
N GLU A 189 -1.40 3.89 1.40
CA GLU A 189 -1.81 2.49 1.42
C GLU A 189 -1.71 1.92 2.84
N LEU A 190 -2.80 1.34 3.33
CA LEU A 190 -2.88 0.71 4.64
C LEU A 190 -3.23 -0.77 4.48
N LEU A 191 -2.29 -1.66 4.77
CA LEU A 191 -2.52 -3.09 4.92
C LEU A 191 -2.78 -3.42 6.39
N LEU A 192 -4.03 -3.77 6.66
CA LEU A 192 -4.58 -3.86 8.01
C LEU A 192 -4.55 -5.30 8.52
N PRO A 193 -4.32 -5.53 9.82
CA PRO A 193 -4.30 -6.85 10.41
C PRO A 193 -5.72 -7.33 10.73
N VAL A 194 -5.83 -8.58 11.16
CA VAL A 194 -7.09 -9.23 11.60
C VAL A 194 -7.87 -8.35 12.59
N ASN A 195 -7.15 -7.74 13.53
CA ASN A 195 -7.71 -6.88 14.56
C ASN A 195 -7.63 -5.41 14.17
N THR A 196 -8.32 -5.03 13.11
CA THR A 196 -8.37 -3.64 12.61
C THR A 196 -8.66 -2.61 13.73
N PRO A 197 -7.88 -1.52 13.82
CA PRO A 197 -8.14 -0.39 14.72
C PRO A 197 -9.52 0.22 14.49
N LYS A 198 -10.25 0.54 15.57
CA LYS A 198 -11.60 1.13 15.47
C LYS A 198 -11.60 2.58 14.92
N ASN A 199 -10.44 3.23 14.88
CA ASN A 199 -10.29 4.66 14.66
C ASN A 199 -9.61 5.01 13.33
N ILE A 200 -9.61 4.11 12.33
CA ILE A 200 -8.97 4.37 11.02
C ILE A 200 -9.44 5.70 10.42
N ASP A 201 -10.74 5.96 10.50
CA ASP A 201 -11.32 7.18 9.95
C ASP A 201 -10.73 8.45 10.59
N GLN A 202 -10.49 8.44 11.90
CA GLN A 202 -9.90 9.57 12.62
C GLN A 202 -8.47 9.85 12.18
N VAL A 203 -7.71 8.79 11.88
CA VAL A 203 -6.31 8.92 11.49
C VAL A 203 -6.20 9.36 10.04
N VAL A 204 -6.95 8.72 9.13
CA VAL A 204 -6.97 9.10 7.72
C VAL A 204 -7.42 10.55 7.55
N ASN A 205 -8.41 11.01 8.32
CA ASN A 205 -8.88 12.39 8.31
C ASN A 205 -7.82 13.43 8.74
N LYS A 206 -6.68 13.04 9.35
CA LYS A 206 -5.58 13.99 9.66
C LYS A 206 -4.79 14.41 8.42
N PHE A 207 -4.74 13.57 7.38
CA PHE A 207 -3.93 13.79 6.17
C PHE A 207 -4.68 14.54 5.06
N HIS A 208 -5.77 15.21 5.44
CA HIS A 208 -6.90 15.56 4.59
C HIS A 208 -6.68 16.49 3.40
N PRO A 209 -5.89 17.57 3.46
CA PRO A 209 -6.01 18.57 2.42
C PRO A 209 -5.36 18.14 1.11
N LYS A 210 -4.44 17.16 1.09
CA LYS A 210 -3.71 16.77 -0.12
C LYS A 210 -3.87 15.31 -0.53
N LEU A 211 -4.49 14.47 0.29
CA LEU A 211 -4.64 13.05 -0.02
C LEU A 211 -5.52 12.85 -1.28
N ARG A 212 -4.93 12.32 -2.34
CA ARG A 212 -5.59 12.06 -3.64
C ARG A 212 -5.87 10.58 -3.86
N LYS A 213 -5.08 9.69 -3.25
CA LYS A 213 -5.23 8.24 -3.36
C LYS A 213 -5.22 7.58 -2.00
N LEU A 214 -6.21 6.74 -1.76
CA LEU A 214 -6.31 5.94 -0.53
C LEU A 214 -6.58 4.48 -0.91
N LYS A 215 -5.73 3.58 -0.41
CA LYS A 215 -5.92 2.14 -0.51
C LYS A 215 -6.01 1.54 0.88
N LEU A 216 -7.09 0.81 1.12
CA LEU A 216 -7.36 0.11 2.38
C LEU A 216 -7.46 -1.39 2.11
N ASP A 217 -6.50 -2.15 2.63
CA ASP A 217 -6.43 -3.59 2.45
C ASP A 217 -6.80 -4.33 3.74
N TYR A 218 -8.02 -4.87 3.73
CA TYR A 218 -8.64 -5.71 4.74
C TYR A 218 -8.56 -7.20 4.39
N SER A 219 -7.66 -7.62 3.51
CA SER A 219 -7.56 -9.03 3.08
C SER A 219 -7.23 -10.00 4.22
N ARG A 220 -6.71 -9.48 5.34
CA ARG A 220 -6.42 -10.24 6.56
C ARG A 220 -7.45 -10.02 7.66
N CYS A 221 -8.52 -9.25 7.41
CA CYS A 221 -9.51 -8.92 8.42
C CYS A 221 -10.68 -9.91 8.39
N ASP A 222 -10.90 -10.63 9.50
CA ASP A 222 -12.02 -11.57 9.65
C ASP A 222 -13.30 -10.89 10.19
N LYS A 223 -13.27 -9.57 10.41
CA LYS A 223 -14.43 -8.82 10.95
C LYS A 223 -15.38 -8.39 9.83
N ASP A 224 -16.56 -9.00 9.82
CA ASP A 224 -17.71 -8.57 9.02
C ASP A 224 -18.74 -7.83 9.92
N PRO A 225 -19.20 -6.60 9.59
CA PRO A 225 -18.84 -5.75 8.45
C PRO A 225 -17.65 -4.79 8.71
N VAL A 226 -16.93 -4.44 7.64
CA VAL A 226 -15.97 -3.32 7.60
C VAL A 226 -16.78 -2.03 7.46
N ILE A 227 -16.76 -1.19 8.50
CA ILE A 227 -17.47 0.09 8.53
C ILE A 227 -16.46 1.23 8.47
N LEU A 228 -16.50 2.01 7.39
CA LEU A 228 -15.81 3.29 7.27
C LEU A 228 -16.82 4.39 7.59
N ASN A 229 -16.53 5.23 8.57
CA ASN A 229 -17.48 6.20 9.11
C ASN A 229 -16.88 7.60 9.22
N ASN A 230 -17.57 8.60 8.71
CA ASN A 230 -17.13 10.00 8.75
C ASN A 230 -15.76 10.26 8.08
N LEU A 231 -15.40 9.49 7.05
CA LEU A 231 -14.27 9.84 6.19
C LEU A 231 -14.63 11.10 5.40
N GLN A 232 -14.00 12.20 5.74
CA GLN A 232 -14.10 13.43 4.99
C GLN A 232 -12.85 13.42 4.13
N LEU A 233 -12.89 13.41 2.81
CA LEU A 233 -11.69 13.49 1.96
C LEU A 233 -12.06 14.18 0.62
N PRO A 234 -12.18 15.52 0.60
CA PRO A 234 -12.75 16.28 -0.51
C PRO A 234 -11.87 16.24 -1.76
N ASN A 235 -10.56 16.06 -1.61
CA ASN A 235 -9.59 16.01 -2.70
C ASN A 235 -9.23 14.58 -3.13
N LEU A 236 -9.85 13.56 -2.53
CA LEU A 236 -9.63 12.17 -2.89
C LEU A 236 -10.15 11.91 -4.31
N ILE A 237 -9.29 11.36 -5.16
CA ILE A 237 -9.57 11.02 -6.57
C ILE A 237 -9.78 9.52 -6.73
N GLU A 238 -9.04 8.71 -5.98
CA GLU A 238 -9.04 7.26 -6.07
C GLU A 238 -9.17 6.63 -4.69
N LEU A 239 -10.16 5.75 -4.54
CA LEU A 239 -10.39 4.92 -3.35
C LEU A 239 -10.37 3.45 -3.75
N GLU A 240 -9.45 2.70 -3.20
CA GLU A 240 -9.39 1.24 -3.32
C GLU A 240 -9.64 0.59 -1.97
N ILE A 241 -10.57 -0.36 -1.92
CA ILE A 241 -10.85 -1.17 -0.74
C ILE A 241 -10.77 -2.64 -1.12
N ASN A 242 -9.80 -3.34 -0.54
CA ASN A 242 -9.65 -4.78 -0.69
C ASN A 242 -10.13 -5.44 0.60
N GLY A 243 -10.94 -6.48 0.52
CA GLY A 243 -11.38 -7.25 1.69
C GLY A 243 -11.23 -8.75 1.46
N VAL A 244 -11.55 -9.57 2.46
CA VAL A 244 -11.90 -10.97 2.30
C VAL A 244 -13.13 -11.20 3.17
N ASN A 245 -14.20 -11.78 2.63
CA ASN A 245 -15.44 -12.11 3.37
C ASN A 245 -16.20 -10.95 4.04
N ASN A 246 -15.88 -9.68 3.79
CA ASN A 246 -16.45 -8.56 4.55
C ASN A 246 -17.45 -7.73 3.74
N THR A 247 -18.62 -7.47 4.31
CA THR A 247 -19.51 -6.40 3.85
C THR A 247 -18.84 -5.06 4.14
N ILE A 248 -18.61 -4.24 3.12
CA ILE A 248 -18.12 -2.87 3.30
C ILE A 248 -19.32 -1.96 3.55
N GLN A 249 -19.22 -1.00 4.48
CA GLN A 249 -20.21 0.05 4.71
C GLN A 249 -19.54 1.41 4.77
N LEU A 250 -19.88 2.30 3.84
CA LEU A 250 -19.47 3.70 3.85
C LEU A 250 -20.58 4.53 4.51
N LYS A 251 -20.34 5.05 5.72
CA LYS A 251 -21.30 5.85 6.50
C LYS A 251 -20.81 7.28 6.62
N ARG A 252 -21.65 8.25 6.26
CA ARG A 252 -21.36 9.69 6.43
C ARG A 252 -19.99 10.10 5.85
N CYS A 253 -19.56 9.42 4.79
CA CYS A 253 -18.29 9.72 4.13
C CYS A 253 -18.55 10.76 3.03
N GLU A 254 -17.64 11.72 2.86
CA GLU A 254 -17.72 12.79 1.87
C GLU A 254 -16.50 12.76 0.95
N PHE A 255 -16.75 12.49 -0.33
CA PHE A 255 -15.74 12.33 -1.35
C PHE A 255 -16.04 13.20 -2.59
N GLN A 256 -15.90 14.52 -2.44
CA GLN A 256 -16.33 15.48 -3.46
C GLN A 256 -15.63 15.27 -4.82
N SER A 257 -14.34 14.94 -4.82
CA SER A 257 -13.53 14.77 -6.04
C SER A 257 -13.32 13.33 -6.50
N LEU A 258 -14.02 12.36 -5.91
CA LEU A 258 -13.73 10.94 -6.14
C LEU A 258 -14.19 10.50 -7.52
N LYS A 259 -13.22 10.17 -8.38
CA LYS A 259 -13.44 9.73 -9.76
C LYS A 259 -13.42 8.22 -9.90
N LYS A 260 -12.61 7.53 -9.10
CA LYS A 260 -12.39 6.08 -9.24
C LYS A 260 -12.62 5.37 -7.91
N LEU A 261 -13.51 4.37 -7.93
CA LEU A 261 -13.79 3.49 -6.80
C LEU A 261 -13.48 2.04 -7.20
N LEU A 262 -12.59 1.39 -6.45
CA LEU A 262 -12.25 -0.02 -6.63
C LEU A 262 -12.59 -0.78 -5.35
N ILE A 263 -13.35 -1.87 -5.49
CA ILE A 263 -13.76 -2.73 -4.39
C ILE A 263 -13.47 -4.18 -4.79
N ASN A 264 -12.55 -4.85 -4.08
CA ASN A 264 -12.13 -6.22 -4.42
C ASN A 264 -12.31 -7.22 -3.27
N ARG A 265 -12.56 -8.49 -3.64
CA ARG A 265 -12.53 -9.72 -2.81
C ARG A 265 -13.57 -9.74 -1.67
N ILE A 266 -14.85 -9.55 -1.97
CA ILE A 266 -15.96 -9.66 -1.00
C ILE A 266 -16.71 -10.98 -1.18
N THR A 267 -16.42 -11.97 -0.35
CA THR A 267 -16.87 -13.36 -0.52
C THR A 267 -18.09 -13.78 0.32
N ALA A 268 -18.54 -13.01 1.31
CA ALA A 268 -19.72 -13.39 2.10
C ALA A 268 -20.96 -12.61 1.65
N LEU A 269 -22.01 -13.32 1.21
CA LEU A 269 -23.39 -12.84 0.99
C LEU A 269 -23.48 -11.33 0.81
N GLY A 270 -22.89 -10.85 -0.29
CA GLY A 270 -22.75 -9.45 -0.58
C GLY A 270 -24.11 -8.82 -0.83
N TYR A 271 -24.79 -8.39 0.23
CA TYR A 271 -25.37 -7.08 0.10
C TYR A 271 -24.19 -6.21 -0.31
N ILE A 272 -24.20 -5.65 -1.55
CA ILE A 272 -23.54 -4.35 -1.75
C ILE A 272 -23.82 -3.57 -0.50
N PRO A 273 -22.82 -2.87 0.07
CA PRO A 273 -23.02 -2.02 1.22
C PRO A 273 -24.46 -1.59 1.24
N LYS A 274 -25.22 -1.91 2.28
CA LYS A 274 -26.40 -1.09 2.51
C LYS A 274 -25.80 0.31 2.67
N ILE A 275 -25.60 1.01 1.54
CA ILE A 275 -25.51 2.45 1.39
C ILE A 275 -26.95 2.81 1.72
N ARG A 276 -27.29 2.63 3.00
CA ARG A 276 -28.56 3.00 3.57
C ARG A 276 -28.46 4.49 3.50
N ASN A 277 -29.04 5.01 2.42
CA ASN A 277 -29.02 6.41 2.10
C ASN A 277 -29.37 7.23 3.33
N THR A 278 -28.36 7.93 3.83
CA THR A 278 -28.41 9.39 3.87
C THR A 278 -27.71 10.03 2.66
N ILE A 279 -27.29 9.23 1.66
CA ILE A 279 -26.37 9.63 0.60
C ILE A 279 -27.07 9.52 -0.77
N SER A 280 -27.95 10.46 -1.09
CA SER A 280 -28.42 10.66 -2.48
C SER A 280 -27.57 11.68 -3.24
N SER A 281 -26.48 12.20 -2.65
CA SER A 281 -25.69 13.32 -3.21
C SER A 281 -24.17 13.15 -3.25
N HIS A 282 -23.57 12.09 -2.69
CA HIS A 282 -22.11 12.12 -2.39
C HIS A 282 -21.21 11.34 -3.37
N PHE A 283 -21.75 10.81 -4.48
CA PHE A 283 -20.96 10.10 -5.50
C PHE A 283 -21.17 10.69 -6.91
N SER A 284 -21.53 11.96 -6.98
CA SER A 284 -21.77 12.64 -8.25
C SER A 284 -20.52 12.71 -9.12
N SER A 285 -19.31 12.68 -8.56
CA SER A 285 -18.05 12.78 -9.29
C SER A 285 -17.47 11.46 -9.80
N ILE A 286 -18.05 10.31 -9.42
CA ILE A 286 -17.50 9.00 -9.82
C ILE A 286 -17.69 8.78 -11.32
N GLU A 287 -16.58 8.54 -12.00
CA GLU A 287 -16.48 8.24 -13.43
C GLU A 287 -16.24 6.74 -13.68
N ARG A 288 -15.56 6.05 -12.76
CA ARG A 288 -15.18 4.63 -12.92
C ARG A 288 -15.39 3.83 -11.64
N VAL A 289 -16.00 2.66 -11.79
CA VAL A 289 -16.21 1.70 -10.69
C VAL A 289 -15.70 0.33 -11.09
N HIS A 290 -14.91 -0.30 -10.21
CA HIS A 290 -14.48 -1.69 -10.36
C HIS A 290 -14.94 -2.51 -9.15
N PHE A 291 -15.65 -3.60 -9.41
CA PHE A 291 -15.98 -4.63 -8.44
C PHE A 291 -15.27 -5.92 -8.82
N GLY A 292 -14.35 -6.41 -7.99
CA GLY A 292 -13.67 -7.68 -8.23
C GLY A 292 -13.98 -8.72 -7.16
N ARG A 293 -14.22 -9.97 -7.58
CA ARG A 293 -14.48 -11.12 -6.69
C ARG A 293 -15.60 -10.83 -5.68
N VAL A 294 -16.80 -10.57 -6.18
CA VAL A 294 -17.97 -10.18 -5.37
C VAL A 294 -19.11 -11.20 -5.51
N SER A 295 -19.56 -11.83 -4.43
CA SER A 295 -20.62 -12.84 -4.54
C SER A 295 -21.97 -12.27 -5.03
N ARG A 296 -22.31 -11.04 -4.65
CA ARG A 296 -23.56 -10.41 -5.09
C ARG A 296 -23.47 -8.89 -5.18
N ILE A 297 -24.15 -8.33 -6.19
CA ILE A 297 -24.25 -6.89 -6.45
C ILE A 297 -25.72 -6.43 -6.27
N GLU A 298 -25.96 -5.43 -5.41
CA GLU A 298 -27.25 -4.72 -5.21
C GLU A 298 -27.14 -3.18 -5.22
N PHE A 299 -27.50 -2.49 -6.30
CA PHE A 299 -27.47 -1.02 -6.37
C PHE A 299 -28.73 -0.36 -5.76
N LYS A 300 -29.13 -0.77 -4.56
CA LYS A 300 -30.35 -0.23 -3.92
C LYS A 300 -30.15 1.22 -3.50
N LYS A 301 -30.75 2.15 -4.26
CA LYS A 301 -30.80 3.60 -4.02
C LYS A 301 -29.49 4.37 -4.25
N CYS A 302 -28.50 3.77 -4.89
CA CYS A 302 -27.26 4.45 -5.26
C CYS A 302 -27.41 5.02 -6.67
N LYS A 303 -27.06 6.30 -6.87
CA LYS A 303 -27.02 6.93 -8.20
C LYS A 303 -25.59 7.37 -8.48
N PHE A 304 -25.08 7.00 -9.64
CA PHE A 304 -23.78 7.45 -10.12
C PHE A 304 -23.99 8.19 -11.45
N PRO A 305 -24.43 9.46 -11.40
CA PRO A 305 -24.88 10.18 -12.58
C PRO A 305 -23.77 10.36 -13.63
N ASN A 306 -22.51 10.40 -13.22
CA ASN A 306 -21.35 10.60 -14.10
C ASN A 306 -20.56 9.31 -14.34
N LEU A 307 -21.07 8.14 -13.94
CA LEU A 307 -20.36 6.87 -14.15
C LEU A 307 -20.25 6.60 -15.65
N GLU A 308 -19.02 6.50 -16.15
CA GLU A 308 -18.73 6.21 -17.55
C GLU A 308 -18.38 4.74 -17.78
N ALA A 309 -17.67 4.11 -16.84
CA ALA A 309 -17.22 2.72 -16.94
C ALA A 309 -17.48 1.92 -15.66
N LEU A 310 -18.07 0.74 -15.83
CA LEU A 310 -18.31 -0.23 -14.78
C LEU A 310 -17.57 -1.53 -15.13
N THR A 311 -16.67 -1.99 -14.27
CA THR A 311 -16.03 -3.30 -14.41
C THR A 311 -16.48 -4.20 -13.27
N ILE A 312 -16.89 -5.42 -13.59
CA ILE A 312 -17.27 -6.47 -12.67
C ILE A 312 -16.42 -7.70 -12.98
N THR A 313 -15.77 -8.28 -11.98
CA THR A 313 -14.99 -9.51 -12.16
C THR A 313 -15.34 -10.55 -11.12
N ASN A 314 -15.37 -11.83 -11.47
CA ASN A 314 -15.58 -12.97 -10.54
C ASN A 314 -16.80 -12.78 -9.63
N PHE A 315 -18.01 -12.72 -10.21
CA PHE A 315 -19.25 -12.55 -9.45
C PHE A 315 -20.18 -13.76 -9.55
N ASP A 316 -21.04 -13.97 -8.55
CA ASP A 316 -22.01 -15.09 -8.57
C ASP A 316 -23.41 -14.64 -9.03
N ILE A 317 -23.90 -13.45 -8.59
CA ILE A 317 -25.26 -12.98 -8.90
C ILE A 317 -25.32 -11.44 -9.04
N ILE A 318 -25.86 -10.93 -10.16
CA ILE A 318 -26.32 -9.54 -10.28
C ILE A 318 -27.81 -9.51 -9.97
N SER A 319 -28.19 -8.85 -8.87
CA SER A 319 -29.58 -8.89 -8.39
C SER A 319 -30.34 -7.57 -8.54
N THR A 320 -29.76 -6.59 -9.23
CA THR A 320 -30.40 -5.29 -9.51
C THR A 320 -30.18 -4.94 -10.97
N PRO A 321 -31.24 -4.60 -11.74
CA PRO A 321 -31.09 -4.17 -13.12
C PRO A 321 -30.21 -2.93 -13.18
N LEU A 322 -29.23 -2.98 -14.07
CA LEU A 322 -28.50 -1.81 -14.50
C LEU A 322 -29.49 -1.01 -15.35
N THR A 323 -29.94 0.15 -14.86
CA THR A 323 -30.88 1.00 -15.59
C THR A 323 -30.26 2.37 -15.85
N LYS A 324 -30.67 3.03 -16.94
CA LYS A 324 -30.24 4.39 -17.27
C LYS A 324 -30.62 5.41 -16.19
N GLU A 325 -31.61 5.10 -15.36
CA GLU A 325 -31.97 5.93 -14.20
C GLU A 325 -30.90 5.94 -13.11
N LEU A 326 -30.15 4.84 -12.96
CA LEU A 326 -29.07 4.69 -11.98
C LEU A 326 -27.73 5.19 -12.54
N PHE A 327 -27.50 4.99 -13.84
CA PHE A 327 -26.24 5.25 -14.54
C PHE A 327 -26.44 5.95 -15.90
N PRO A 328 -26.92 7.20 -15.93
CA PRO A 328 -27.29 7.87 -17.19
C PRO A 328 -26.10 8.14 -18.12
N SER A 329 -24.86 8.22 -17.59
CA SER A 329 -23.64 8.48 -18.37
C SER A 329 -22.84 7.22 -18.71
N LEU A 330 -23.38 6.03 -18.42
CA LEU A 330 -22.65 4.77 -18.57
C LEU A 330 -22.39 4.47 -20.05
N LYS A 331 -21.12 4.28 -20.41
CA LYS A 331 -20.64 4.00 -21.77
C LYS A 331 -20.10 2.59 -21.92
N GLU A 332 -19.53 2.04 -20.84
CA GLU A 332 -18.82 0.77 -20.86
C GLU A 332 -19.20 -0.10 -19.66
N ILE A 333 -19.52 -1.37 -19.92
CA ILE A 333 -19.66 -2.40 -18.90
C ILE A 333 -18.73 -3.56 -19.28
N LEU A 334 -17.77 -3.85 -18.41
CA LEU A 334 -16.85 -4.97 -18.59
C LEU A 334 -17.15 -6.03 -17.55
N ILE A 335 -17.45 -7.26 -17.99
CA ILE A 335 -17.75 -8.38 -17.12
C ILE A 335 -16.72 -9.49 -17.39
N LEU A 336 -15.88 -9.81 -16.40
CA LEU A 336 -14.77 -10.78 -16.53
C LEU A 336 -14.98 -11.95 -15.56
N ASP A 337 -14.96 -13.19 -16.04
CA ASP A 337 -15.10 -14.42 -15.24
C ASP A 337 -16.33 -14.45 -14.30
N GLY A 338 -17.35 -15.27 -14.57
CA GLY A 338 -18.46 -15.48 -13.61
C GLY A 338 -19.86 -15.53 -14.20
N VAL A 339 -20.01 -15.62 -15.52
CA VAL A 339 -21.35 -15.47 -16.09
C VAL A 339 -22.07 -16.80 -16.30
N ASN A 340 -23.19 -16.98 -15.59
CA ASN A 340 -24.27 -17.85 -16.08
C ASN A 340 -25.03 -17.08 -17.17
N GLN A 341 -25.38 -17.77 -18.26
CA GLN A 341 -26.02 -17.19 -19.46
C GLN A 341 -27.21 -16.25 -19.14
N THR A 342 -27.97 -16.57 -18.09
CA THR A 342 -29.15 -15.83 -17.64
C THR A 342 -28.87 -14.39 -17.17
N ASP A 343 -27.66 -14.12 -16.67
CA ASP A 343 -27.26 -12.78 -16.24
C ASP A 343 -26.85 -11.88 -17.42
N LEU A 344 -26.41 -12.46 -18.55
CA LEU A 344 -26.13 -11.74 -19.80
C LEU A 344 -27.42 -11.29 -20.47
N ASP A 345 -28.39 -12.20 -20.56
CA ASP A 345 -29.69 -11.93 -21.17
C ASP A 345 -30.38 -10.74 -20.46
N PHE A 346 -30.18 -10.61 -19.15
CA PHE A 346 -30.69 -9.49 -18.34
C PHE A 346 -29.98 -8.16 -18.62
N CYS A 347 -28.70 -8.17 -19.01
CA CYS A 347 -27.99 -6.96 -19.39
C CYS A 347 -28.37 -6.50 -20.81
N GLU A 348 -28.60 -7.46 -21.72
CA GLU A 348 -28.99 -7.20 -23.11
C GLU A 348 -30.35 -6.48 -23.21
N GLU A 349 -31.34 -6.88 -22.39
CA GLU A 349 -32.72 -6.35 -22.43
C GLU A 349 -32.81 -4.83 -22.16
N PHE A 350 -31.91 -4.27 -21.33
CA PHE A 350 -32.04 -2.88 -20.85
C PHE A 350 -31.16 -1.87 -21.59
N TYR A 351 -30.10 -2.33 -22.24
CA TYR A 351 -29.05 -1.44 -22.73
C TYR A 351 -28.72 -1.57 -24.22
N GLY A 352 -29.30 -2.54 -24.94
CA GLY A 352 -29.01 -2.72 -26.37
C GLY A 352 -27.51 -2.97 -26.59
N ILE A 353 -27.04 -4.09 -26.04
CA ILE A 353 -25.63 -4.44 -26.03
C ILE A 353 -25.25 -5.08 -27.37
N ILE A 354 -24.17 -4.61 -27.99
CA ILE A 354 -23.51 -5.31 -29.09
C ILE A 354 -22.44 -6.21 -28.48
N LYS A 355 -22.61 -7.53 -28.59
CA LYS A 355 -21.54 -8.50 -28.34
C LYS A 355 -20.45 -8.27 -29.39
N ASP A 356 -19.28 -7.80 -28.97
CA ASP A 356 -18.11 -7.74 -29.84
C ASP A 356 -17.51 -9.16 -29.88
N GLU A 357 -17.84 -9.94 -30.92
CA GLU A 357 -17.46 -11.36 -31.09
C GLU A 357 -15.94 -11.61 -31.29
N THR A 358 -15.08 -10.69 -30.88
CA THR A 358 -13.64 -10.82 -31.10
C THR A 358 -12.88 -10.95 -29.80
N TYR A 359 -12.83 -12.15 -29.23
CA TYR A 359 -11.62 -12.69 -28.58
C TYR A 359 -11.74 -14.21 -28.40
N ASP A 360 -11.22 -14.97 -29.37
CA ASP A 360 -10.95 -16.41 -29.20
C ASP A 360 -9.78 -16.57 -28.23
N THR A 361 -10.05 -17.10 -27.05
CA THR A 361 -9.02 -17.87 -26.36
C THR A 361 -9.62 -19.18 -25.87
N ARG A 362 -9.01 -20.29 -26.30
CA ARG A 362 -9.01 -21.52 -25.50
C ARG A 362 -8.30 -21.22 -24.17
N LYS A 363 -9.00 -20.62 -23.21
CA LYS A 363 -9.09 -21.02 -21.79
C LYS A 363 -9.70 -19.96 -20.87
N ASP A 364 -9.85 -18.70 -21.29
CA ASP A 364 -10.44 -17.66 -20.44
C ASP A 364 -11.58 -16.98 -21.22
N ARG A 365 -12.83 -17.12 -20.73
CA ARG A 365 -14.02 -16.55 -21.39
C ARG A 365 -14.15 -15.09 -20.98
N PHE A 366 -13.82 -14.17 -21.89
CA PHE A 366 -14.04 -12.74 -21.73
C PHE A 366 -15.23 -12.29 -22.57
N GLU A 367 -16.14 -11.49 -22.01
CA GLU A 367 -17.15 -10.77 -22.79
C GLU A 367 -16.99 -9.25 -22.56
N ILE A 368 -16.68 -8.52 -23.62
CA ILE A 368 -16.67 -7.05 -23.62
C ILE A 368 -18.03 -6.59 -24.14
N LEU A 369 -18.83 -5.96 -23.27
CA LEU A 369 -20.14 -5.43 -23.64
C LEU A 369 -20.01 -3.93 -23.92
N LYS A 370 -19.97 -3.56 -25.20
CA LYS A 370 -20.03 -2.14 -25.62
C LYS A 370 -21.48 -1.73 -25.76
N LEU A 371 -21.84 -0.63 -25.09
CA LEU A 371 -23.16 -0.03 -25.21
C LEU A 371 -23.27 0.70 -26.55
N SER A 372 -24.26 0.34 -27.36
CA SER A 372 -24.58 1.10 -28.57
C SER A 372 -25.37 2.35 -28.20
N ASP A 373 -25.14 3.45 -28.93
CA ASP A 373 -25.89 4.68 -28.73
C ASP A 373 -27.39 4.40 -29.05
N PRO A 374 -28.33 4.60 -28.12
CA PRO A 374 -29.75 4.26 -28.32
C PRO A 374 -30.41 5.03 -29.47
N TYR A 375 -29.73 6.05 -30.00
CA TYR A 375 -30.23 6.91 -31.07
C TYR A 375 -29.72 6.52 -32.46
N LEU A 376 -28.92 5.46 -32.63
CA LEU A 376 -28.38 5.07 -33.94
C LEU A 376 -29.06 3.89 -34.64
N THR A 377 -30.09 3.27 -34.06
CA THR A 377 -30.97 2.33 -34.79
C THR A 377 -32.35 2.93 -35.02
N LYS A 378 -32.41 3.90 -35.93
CA LYS A 378 -33.62 4.20 -36.69
C LYS A 378 -33.27 4.15 -38.18
N PHE A 379 -33.78 3.11 -38.83
CA PHE A 379 -33.85 2.87 -40.28
C PHE A 379 -32.52 2.56 -41.02
N ALA A 380 -32.31 1.27 -41.31
CA ALA A 380 -32.15 0.76 -42.67
C ALA A 380 -32.59 -0.70 -42.70
#